data_AF-A0A1C5KIH9-F1
#
_entry.id   AF-A0A1C5KIH9-F1
#
_cell.length_a   1.000
_cell.length_b   1.000
_cell.length_c   1.000
_cell.angle_alpha   90.00
_cell.angle_beta   90.00
_cell.angle_gamma   90.00
#
_symmetry.space_group_name_H-M   'P 1'
#
loop_
_entity.id
_entity.type
_entity.pdbx_description
1 polymer ?
#
loop_
_entity_poly.entity_id
_entity_poly.type
_entity_poly.pdbx_seq_one_letter_code
_entity_poly.pdbx_strand_id
1 'polypeptide(L)'
;MGKLFPNQSFGVNILKHEELPILKSHEFDFFRCIEFKDNYYGKTVSALHEGNLRVSKRDNRYSNLFPGQKLSYWADCPQTARTEIKKWGSSNNILTFWAYDDGSSFVPTIYPAESLRIIDGIHFGFNKILKKVGNHEELTNDEKEIIDRIGYEKPDCLAYKSEAKEGGVCFLFFENGFKKLSLREVSLRLGDKKGKNTAKVICASGSDYIPALSRYGYYFSPIAKVKYDDSYIESDEYILRKQVEDYSHEKIVRRMR
;
A
#
# COMPACT_ATOMS: atom_id res chain seq x y z
N MET A 1 -11.43 2.22 -14.75
CA MET A 1 -10.00 2.55 -14.56
C MET A 1 -9.85 4.06 -14.62
N GLY A 2 -9.01 4.61 -13.75
CA GLY A 2 -8.80 6.04 -13.62
C GLY A 2 -8.08 6.63 -14.84
N LYS A 3 -8.11 7.96 -14.92
CA LYS A 3 -7.59 8.71 -16.08
C LYS A 3 -6.05 8.65 -16.17
N LEU A 4 -5.37 8.59 -15.03
CA LEU A 4 -3.90 8.68 -14.96
C LEU A 4 -3.25 7.41 -14.42
N PHE A 5 -3.86 6.77 -13.43
CA PHE A 5 -3.41 5.49 -12.88
C PHE A 5 -4.49 4.42 -13.05
N PRO A 6 -4.12 3.19 -13.45
CA PRO A 6 -5.09 2.15 -13.77
C PRO A 6 -5.88 1.67 -12.54
N ASN A 7 -5.29 1.78 -11.35
CA ASN A 7 -5.85 1.35 -10.07
C ASN A 7 -6.66 2.44 -9.34
N GLN A 8 -6.88 3.57 -9.99
CA GLN A 8 -7.73 4.64 -9.44
C GLN A 8 -9.18 4.49 -9.94
N SER A 9 -10.15 4.90 -9.13
CA SER A 9 -11.54 5.05 -9.55
C SER A 9 -11.71 6.03 -10.72
N PHE A 10 -12.75 5.81 -11.53
CA PHE A 10 -13.09 6.69 -12.65
C PHE A 10 -13.76 7.98 -12.17
N GLY A 11 -13.46 9.12 -12.80
CA GLY A 11 -14.12 10.40 -12.51
C GLY A 11 -13.54 11.16 -11.30
N VAL A 12 -12.52 10.63 -10.63
CA VAL A 12 -11.89 11.27 -9.48
C VAL A 12 -11.06 12.48 -9.89
N ASN A 13 -11.14 13.56 -9.10
CA ASN A 13 -10.34 14.75 -9.28
C ASN A 13 -8.86 14.51 -8.94
N ILE A 14 -7.98 14.94 -9.84
CA ILE A 14 -6.53 14.89 -9.66
C ILE A 14 -6.02 16.33 -9.66
N LEU A 15 -5.48 16.78 -8.53
CA LEU A 15 -4.82 18.07 -8.43
C LEU A 15 -3.33 17.87 -8.70
N LYS A 16 -2.75 18.72 -9.55
CA LYS A 16 -1.32 18.71 -9.85
C LYS A 16 -0.65 19.89 -9.16
N HIS A 17 0.47 19.65 -8.50
CA HIS A 17 1.32 20.70 -7.98
C HIS A 17 1.84 21.57 -9.15
N GLU A 18 1.93 22.88 -8.93
CA GLU A 18 2.28 23.84 -9.99
C GLU A 18 3.66 23.54 -10.61
N GLU A 19 4.67 23.35 -9.76
CA GLU A 19 6.07 23.21 -10.21
C GLU A 19 6.65 21.79 -10.11
N LEU A 20 6.18 20.99 -9.15
CA LEU A 20 6.74 19.67 -8.84
C LEU A 20 5.93 18.54 -9.48
N PRO A 21 6.53 17.36 -9.73
CA PRO A 21 5.83 16.20 -10.27
C PRO A 21 5.00 15.50 -9.17
N ILE A 22 4.19 16.27 -8.43
CA ILE A 22 3.38 15.79 -7.31
C ILE A 22 1.91 15.94 -7.66
N LEU A 23 1.14 14.91 -7.36
CA LEU A 23 -0.30 14.85 -7.52
C LEU A 23 -0.96 14.69 -6.16
N LYS A 24 -2.15 15.27 -5.99
CA LYS A 24 -3.03 15.00 -4.85
C LYS A 24 -4.32 14.37 -5.36
N SER A 25 -4.62 13.15 -4.92
CA SER A 25 -5.82 12.42 -5.33
C SER A 25 -6.19 11.29 -4.37
N HIS A 26 -7.29 10.59 -4.63
CA HIS A 26 -7.90 9.58 -3.75
C HIS A 26 -8.54 8.43 -4.55
N GLU A 27 -9.08 7.43 -3.84
CA GLU A 27 -9.76 6.23 -4.37
C GLU A 27 -8.87 5.35 -5.25
N PHE A 28 -7.91 4.72 -4.61
CA PHE A 28 -6.95 3.80 -5.18
C PHE A 28 -7.01 2.44 -4.50
N ASP A 29 -6.84 1.39 -5.31
CA ASP A 29 -6.52 0.05 -4.83
C ASP A 29 -5.02 -0.22 -4.99
N PHE A 30 -4.41 -0.82 -3.97
CA PHE A 30 -2.99 -1.19 -3.97
C PHE A 30 -2.81 -2.65 -3.64
N PHE A 31 -1.88 -3.30 -4.33
CA PHE A 31 -1.64 -4.73 -4.19
C PHE A 31 -0.18 -5.01 -3.87
N ARG A 32 0.06 -5.87 -2.89
CA ARG A 32 1.39 -6.36 -2.57
C ARG A 32 1.36 -7.86 -2.44
N CYS A 33 2.27 -8.52 -3.15
CA CYS A 33 2.51 -9.95 -2.98
C CYS A 33 3.82 -10.13 -2.21
N ILE A 34 3.88 -11.12 -1.33
CA ILE A 34 5.13 -11.61 -0.75
C ILE A 34 5.14 -13.15 -0.80
N GLU A 35 6.34 -13.72 -0.86
CA GLU A 35 6.50 -15.15 -0.62
C GLU A 35 6.03 -15.50 0.80
N PHE A 36 5.14 -16.48 0.92
CA PHE A 36 4.68 -16.98 2.20
C PHE A 36 5.72 -17.94 2.81
N LYS A 37 6.10 -17.67 4.05
CA LYS A 37 7.05 -18.46 4.82
C LYS A 37 6.37 -19.03 6.06
N ASP A 38 6.81 -20.19 6.53
CA ASP A 38 6.17 -20.87 7.67
C ASP A 38 6.20 -20.02 8.96
N ASN A 39 7.19 -19.14 9.12
CA ASN A 39 7.27 -18.19 10.23
C ASN A 39 6.21 -17.06 10.18
N TYR A 40 5.35 -17.04 9.16
CA TYR A 40 4.17 -16.16 9.10
C TYR A 40 2.93 -16.81 9.69
N TYR A 41 2.92 -18.14 9.90
CA TYR A 41 1.84 -18.76 10.66
C TYR A 41 1.78 -18.19 12.08
N GLY A 42 0.55 -17.99 12.58
CA GLY A 42 0.32 -17.40 13.89
C GLY A 42 0.44 -15.88 13.96
N LYS A 43 0.94 -15.20 12.92
CA LYS A 43 0.96 -13.74 12.86
C LYS A 43 -0.40 -13.22 12.40
N THR A 44 -0.96 -12.27 13.16
CA THR A 44 -2.21 -11.58 12.80
C THR A 44 -2.06 -10.83 11.48
N VAL A 45 -3.18 -10.58 10.81
CA VAL A 45 -3.24 -9.77 9.58
C VAL A 45 -2.66 -8.38 9.84
N SER A 46 -2.93 -7.79 11.00
CA SER A 46 -2.29 -6.56 11.48
C SER A 46 -0.76 -6.67 11.47
N ALA A 47 -0.18 -7.66 12.15
CA ALA A 47 1.27 -7.85 12.22
C ALA A 47 1.90 -8.13 10.85
N LEU A 48 1.21 -8.87 9.99
CA LEU A 48 1.63 -9.13 8.61
C LEU A 48 1.59 -7.87 7.75
N HIS A 49 0.57 -7.02 7.95
CA HIS A 49 0.45 -5.74 7.26
C HIS A 49 1.61 -4.82 7.63
N GLU A 50 1.83 -4.57 8.93
CA GLU A 50 2.91 -3.72 9.43
C GLU A 50 4.28 -4.22 8.96
N GLY A 51 4.49 -5.54 8.90
CA GLY A 51 5.72 -6.16 8.39
C GLY A 51 6.05 -5.87 6.91
N ASN A 52 5.14 -5.23 6.17
CA ASN A 52 5.40 -4.73 4.82
C ASN A 52 6.22 -3.43 4.82
N LEU A 53 6.18 -2.64 5.90
CA LEU A 53 6.98 -1.45 6.07
C LEU A 53 8.36 -1.81 6.60
N ARG A 54 9.42 -1.47 5.85
CA ARG A 54 10.80 -1.92 6.17
C ARG A 54 11.79 -0.79 6.03
N VAL A 55 12.80 -0.78 6.89
CA VAL A 55 13.92 0.16 6.76
C VAL A 55 14.57 -0.01 5.38
N SER A 56 14.79 1.11 4.71
CA SER A 56 15.59 1.17 3.49
C SER A 56 16.91 0.41 3.64
N LYS A 57 17.20 -0.50 2.71
CA LYS A 57 18.55 -1.03 2.51
C LYS A 57 19.23 -0.25 1.39
N ARG A 58 20.55 -0.12 1.41
CA ARG A 58 21.34 0.57 0.37
C ARG A 58 21.11 -0.01 -1.03
N ASP A 59 20.75 -1.28 -1.12
CA ASP A 59 20.55 -2.04 -2.37
C ASP A 59 19.12 -1.87 -2.95
N ASN A 60 18.23 -1.17 -2.24
CA ASN A 60 16.88 -0.92 -2.73
C ASN A 60 16.88 0.23 -3.74
N ARG A 61 16.39 -0.03 -4.95
CA ARG A 61 16.53 0.81 -6.15
C ARG A 61 16.21 2.31 -6.00
N TYR A 62 15.31 2.70 -5.09
CA TYR A 62 14.87 4.09 -4.89
C TYR A 62 15.04 4.57 -3.46
N SER A 63 15.65 3.76 -2.61
CA SER A 63 15.74 4.05 -1.19
C SER A 63 16.81 5.10 -0.85
N ASN A 64 17.69 5.36 -1.81
CA ASN A 64 18.68 6.43 -1.77
C ASN A 64 18.10 7.80 -2.14
N LEU A 65 16.89 7.87 -2.75
CA LEU A 65 16.23 9.16 -3.04
C LEU A 65 15.83 9.90 -1.76
N PHE A 66 15.38 9.16 -0.75
CA PHE A 66 14.93 9.70 0.53
C PHE A 66 15.53 8.86 1.67
N PRO A 67 16.81 9.13 2.03
CA PRO A 67 17.55 8.28 2.96
C PRO A 67 16.93 8.28 4.35
N GLY A 68 17.11 7.15 5.07
CA GLY A 68 16.66 7.00 6.45
C GLY A 68 15.17 6.67 6.63
N GLN A 69 14.39 6.57 5.55
CA GLN A 69 12.96 6.27 5.64
C GLN A 69 12.67 4.76 5.59
N LYS A 70 11.60 4.35 6.28
CA LYS A 70 10.97 3.05 6.03
C LYS A 70 10.12 3.12 4.76
N LEU A 71 10.13 2.04 4.00
CA LEU A 71 9.53 1.95 2.67
C LEU A 71 8.66 0.70 2.54
N SER A 72 7.62 0.79 1.73
CA SER A 72 6.77 -0.34 1.34
C SER A 72 6.47 -0.32 -0.16
N TYR A 73 6.61 -1.47 -0.82
CA TYR A 73 6.40 -1.62 -2.26
C TYR A 73 5.02 -2.20 -2.55
N TRP A 74 4.29 -1.55 -3.44
CA TRP A 74 2.94 -1.92 -3.85
C TRP A 74 2.79 -1.81 -5.37
N ALA A 75 1.73 -2.37 -5.92
CA ALA A 75 1.40 -2.32 -7.33
C ALA A 75 -0.06 -1.97 -7.56
N ASP A 76 -0.37 -1.65 -8.81
CA ASP A 76 -1.70 -1.28 -9.30
C ASP A 76 -2.71 -2.44 -9.33
N CYS A 77 -2.25 -3.68 -9.51
CA CYS A 77 -3.12 -4.84 -9.59
C CYS A 77 -2.43 -6.11 -9.06
N PRO A 78 -3.21 -7.16 -8.69
CA PRO A 78 -2.65 -8.43 -8.22
C PRO A 78 -1.68 -9.07 -9.21
N GLN A 79 -1.94 -8.92 -10.51
CA GLN A 79 -1.11 -9.47 -11.58
C GLN A 79 0.27 -8.81 -11.59
N THR A 80 0.34 -7.47 -11.55
CA THR A 80 1.61 -6.74 -11.46
C THR A 80 2.37 -7.14 -10.19
N ALA A 81 1.71 -7.11 -9.03
CA ALA A 81 2.32 -7.49 -7.76
C ALA A 81 2.91 -8.91 -7.78
N ARG A 82 2.19 -9.86 -8.38
CA ARG A 82 2.64 -11.25 -8.50
C ARG A 82 3.79 -11.42 -9.47
N THR A 83 3.76 -10.74 -10.62
CA THR A 83 4.84 -10.81 -11.61
C THR A 83 6.13 -10.21 -11.06
N GLU A 84 6.05 -9.12 -10.29
CA GLU A 84 7.21 -8.52 -9.61
C GLU A 84 7.89 -9.50 -8.66
N ILE A 85 7.18 -10.18 -7.75
CA ILE A 85 7.84 -11.17 -6.86
C ILE A 85 8.35 -12.41 -7.59
N LYS A 86 7.74 -12.76 -8.74
CA LYS A 86 8.17 -13.90 -9.55
C LYS A 86 9.47 -13.61 -10.30
N LYS A 87 9.68 -12.36 -10.73
CA LYS A 87 10.97 -11.90 -11.28
C LYS A 87 12.14 -12.15 -10.33
N TRP A 88 11.89 -12.14 -9.02
CA TRP A 88 12.87 -12.39 -7.96
C TRP A 88 12.91 -13.84 -7.45
N GLY A 89 12.28 -14.79 -8.15
CA GLY A 89 12.38 -16.22 -7.84
C GLY A 89 11.46 -16.73 -6.71
N SER A 90 10.44 -15.98 -6.31
CA SER A 90 9.48 -16.43 -5.29
C SER A 90 8.79 -17.75 -5.67
N SER A 91 8.55 -18.62 -4.67
CA SER A 91 7.72 -19.82 -4.80
C SER A 91 6.24 -19.51 -5.10
N ASN A 92 5.39 -20.54 -5.31
CA ASN A 92 3.95 -20.34 -5.53
C ASN A 92 3.15 -20.29 -4.23
N ASN A 93 3.83 -20.32 -3.08
CA ASN A 93 3.26 -20.01 -1.78
C ASN A 93 3.30 -18.49 -1.60
N ILE A 94 2.16 -17.82 -1.75
CA ILE A 94 2.07 -16.37 -1.86
C ILE A 94 1.04 -15.85 -0.85
N LEU A 95 1.40 -14.76 -0.18
CA LEU A 95 0.48 -13.91 0.56
C LEU A 95 0.24 -12.65 -0.27
N THR A 96 -1.02 -12.35 -0.56
CA THR A 96 -1.44 -11.15 -1.30
C THR A 96 -2.19 -10.23 -0.36
N PHE A 97 -1.72 -9.00 -0.25
CA PHE A 97 -2.40 -7.91 0.42
C PHE A 97 -3.11 -7.07 -0.64
N TRP A 98 -4.38 -6.78 -0.40
CA TRP A 98 -5.16 -5.77 -1.10
C TRP A 98 -5.45 -4.67 -0.11
N ALA A 99 -4.84 -3.51 -0.33
CA ALA A 99 -5.04 -2.29 0.44
C ALA A 99 -5.73 -1.20 -0.40
N TYR A 100 -6.24 -0.18 0.27
CA TYR A 100 -6.82 1.03 -0.32
C TYR A 100 -6.38 2.25 0.48
N ASP A 101 -6.48 3.45 -0.08
CA ASP A 101 -6.30 4.69 0.68
C ASP A 101 -7.49 4.91 1.61
N ASP A 102 -7.27 4.78 2.92
CA ASP A 102 -8.35 4.77 3.92
C ASP A 102 -9.13 6.09 3.95
N GLY A 103 -8.45 7.21 3.67
CA GLY A 103 -9.05 8.53 3.61
C GLY A 103 -10.13 8.71 2.53
N SER A 104 -10.24 7.80 1.56
CA SER A 104 -11.31 7.79 0.56
C SER A 104 -12.52 6.92 0.93
N SER A 105 -12.44 6.16 2.02
CA SER A 105 -13.59 5.37 2.47
C SER A 105 -14.71 6.26 2.97
N PHE A 106 -15.95 5.79 2.82
CA PHE A 106 -17.12 6.44 3.41
C PHE A 106 -17.03 6.51 4.95
N VAL A 107 -16.46 5.47 5.57
CA VAL A 107 -16.19 5.41 7.01
C VAL A 107 -14.70 5.10 7.18
N PRO A 108 -13.83 6.13 7.18
CA PRO A 108 -12.41 5.94 7.38
C PRO A 108 -12.13 5.38 8.79
N THR A 109 -11.03 4.68 8.91
CA THR A 109 -10.52 4.10 10.16
C THR A 109 -9.19 4.72 10.59
N ILE A 110 -8.63 5.60 9.77
CA ILE A 110 -7.37 6.31 9.98
C ILE A 110 -7.64 7.82 9.94
N TYR A 111 -7.02 8.55 10.86
CA TYR A 111 -7.13 10.00 10.95
C TYR A 111 -5.75 10.67 10.86
N PRO A 112 -5.63 11.82 10.15
CA PRO A 112 -6.66 12.48 9.36
C PRO A 112 -6.97 11.74 8.05
N ALA A 113 -8.24 11.78 7.63
CA ALA A 113 -8.68 11.26 6.34
C ALA A 113 -8.26 12.23 5.21
N GLU A 114 -7.06 12.03 4.69
CA GLU A 114 -6.45 12.88 3.65
C GLU A 114 -6.22 12.12 2.35
N SER A 115 -6.38 12.83 1.23
CA SER A 115 -5.94 12.36 -0.08
C SER A 115 -4.43 12.06 -0.10
N LEU A 116 -4.04 11.10 -0.94
CA LEU A 116 -2.65 10.77 -1.17
C LEU A 116 -1.93 11.85 -1.97
N ARG A 117 -0.70 12.16 -1.56
CA ARG A 117 0.28 12.97 -2.28
C ARG A 117 1.27 12.06 -2.99
N ILE A 118 1.17 11.96 -4.30
CA ILE A 118 1.89 10.99 -5.12
C ILE A 118 2.93 11.70 -5.96
N ILE A 119 4.21 11.36 -5.82
CA ILE A 119 5.23 11.73 -6.81
C ILE A 119 4.95 10.90 -8.06
N ASP A 120 4.62 11.56 -9.16
CA ASP A 120 4.39 10.91 -10.44
C ASP A 120 5.72 10.78 -11.21
N GLY A 121 6.36 9.63 -10.99
CA GLY A 121 7.56 9.20 -11.69
C GLY A 121 7.35 8.77 -13.14
N ILE A 122 6.12 8.80 -13.66
CA ILE A 122 5.75 8.19 -14.94
C ILE A 122 5.49 9.24 -16.01
N HIS A 123 4.69 10.27 -15.69
CA HIS A 123 4.15 11.20 -16.67
C HIS A 123 4.86 12.55 -16.69
N PHE A 124 5.43 12.99 -15.57
CA PHE A 124 5.94 14.35 -15.41
C PHE A 124 7.48 14.43 -15.32
N GLY A 125 8.19 13.70 -16.18
CA GLY A 125 9.64 13.85 -16.39
C GLY A 125 10.55 13.27 -15.29
N PHE A 126 10.02 13.00 -14.10
CA PHE A 126 10.78 12.45 -12.96
C PHE A 126 11.36 11.04 -13.22
N ASN A 127 10.85 10.32 -14.23
CA ASN A 127 11.40 9.05 -14.70
C ASN A 127 12.90 9.12 -15.04
N LYS A 128 13.39 10.28 -15.52
CA LYS A 128 14.82 10.45 -15.83
C LYS A 128 15.69 10.32 -14.58
N ILE A 129 15.26 10.96 -13.49
CA ILE A 129 15.91 10.88 -12.18
C ILE A 129 15.82 9.45 -11.65
N LEU A 130 14.66 8.80 -11.72
CA LEU A 130 14.49 7.41 -11.29
C LEU A 130 15.46 6.45 -11.99
N LYS A 131 15.64 6.61 -13.31
CA LYS A 131 16.57 5.79 -14.09
C LYS A 131 18.02 5.99 -13.64
N LYS A 132 18.45 7.25 -13.46
CA LYS A 132 19.80 7.55 -12.97
C LYS A 132 20.06 6.91 -11.61
N VAL A 133 19.14 7.06 -10.66
CA VAL A 133 19.27 6.44 -9.34
C VAL A 133 19.31 4.92 -9.45
N GLY A 134 18.45 4.32 -10.27
CA GLY A 134 18.43 2.88 -10.49
C GLY A 134 19.72 2.33 -11.12
N ASN A 135 20.43 3.14 -11.90
CA ASN A 135 21.70 2.80 -12.54
C ASN A 135 22.94 3.21 -11.71
N HIS A 136 22.74 3.75 -10.50
CA HIS A 136 23.81 4.33 -9.67
C HIS A 136 24.60 5.46 -10.35
N GLU A 137 23.94 6.23 -11.23
CA GLU A 137 24.50 7.42 -11.86
C GLU A 137 24.40 8.63 -10.92
N GLU A 138 25.37 9.54 -11.01
CA GLU A 138 25.33 10.79 -10.25
C GLU A 138 24.23 11.73 -10.75
N LEU A 139 23.50 12.30 -9.80
CA LEU A 139 22.50 13.33 -10.06
C LEU A 139 23.16 14.71 -10.18
N THR A 140 22.64 15.53 -11.09
CA THR A 140 23.06 16.94 -11.20
C THR A 140 22.61 17.73 -9.96
N ASN A 141 23.16 18.94 -9.78
CA ASN A 141 22.74 19.81 -8.67
C ASN A 141 21.25 20.18 -8.76
N ASP A 142 20.76 20.52 -9.97
CA ASP A 142 19.35 20.82 -10.20
C ASP A 142 18.45 19.61 -9.89
N GLU A 143 18.87 18.39 -10.24
CA GLU A 143 18.12 17.17 -9.91
C GLU A 143 18.05 16.91 -8.41
N LYS A 144 19.16 17.16 -7.69
CA LYS A 144 19.19 17.09 -6.22
C LYS A 144 18.27 18.13 -5.60
N GLU A 145 18.31 19.37 -6.08
CA GLU A 145 17.41 20.44 -5.61
C GLU A 145 15.93 20.08 -5.83
N ILE A 146 15.58 19.51 -6.98
CA ILE A 146 14.22 19.03 -7.25
C ILE A 146 13.81 17.94 -6.24
N ILE A 147 14.71 16.99 -5.94
CA ILE A 147 14.44 15.93 -4.94
C ILE A 147 14.24 16.53 -3.55
N ASP A 148 15.08 17.48 -3.15
CA ASP A 148 14.97 18.14 -1.84
C ASP A 148 13.62 18.87 -1.73
N ARG A 149 13.24 19.63 -2.77
CA ARG A 149 11.94 20.31 -2.86
C ARG A 149 10.76 19.34 -2.80
N ILE A 150 10.85 18.20 -3.49
CA ILE A 150 9.85 17.13 -3.38
C ILE A 150 9.81 16.59 -1.94
N GLY A 151 10.96 16.40 -1.30
CA GLY A 151 11.06 15.96 0.08
C GLY A 151 10.37 16.91 1.06
N TYR A 152 10.51 18.22 0.87
CA TYR A 152 9.81 19.25 1.65
C TYR A 152 8.29 19.16 1.54
N GLU A 153 7.78 18.74 0.40
CA GLU A 153 6.33 18.52 0.19
C GLU A 153 5.80 17.27 0.90
N LYS A 154 6.66 16.45 1.53
CA LYS A 154 6.29 15.25 2.29
C LYS A 154 5.29 14.34 1.56
N PRO A 155 5.66 13.82 0.36
CA PRO A 155 4.80 12.94 -0.39
C PRO A 155 4.52 11.64 0.39
N ASP A 156 3.40 11.00 0.06
CA ASP A 156 2.97 9.73 0.63
C ASP A 156 3.61 8.54 -0.11
N CYS A 157 3.72 8.65 -1.44
CA CYS A 157 4.36 7.63 -2.25
C CYS A 157 4.93 8.16 -3.57
N LEU A 158 5.73 7.32 -4.23
CA LEU A 158 6.27 7.51 -5.57
C LEU A 158 5.71 6.45 -6.51
N ALA A 159 5.04 6.87 -7.57
CA ALA A 159 4.57 5.99 -8.65
C ALA A 159 5.66 5.82 -9.72
N TYR A 160 5.88 4.60 -10.18
CA TYR A 160 6.86 4.28 -11.22
C TYR A 160 6.41 3.08 -12.07
N LYS A 161 6.97 2.93 -13.27
CA LYS A 161 6.61 1.82 -14.17
C LYS A 161 7.15 0.49 -13.61
N SER A 162 6.32 -0.56 -13.66
CA SER A 162 6.76 -1.93 -13.42
C SER A 162 7.80 -2.33 -14.46
N GLU A 163 8.86 -3.01 -14.01
CA GLU A 163 9.83 -3.62 -14.92
C GLU A 163 9.53 -5.09 -15.19
N ALA A 164 8.65 -5.69 -14.39
CA ALA A 164 8.29 -7.09 -14.53
C ALA A 164 7.06 -7.28 -15.44
N LYS A 165 6.18 -6.28 -15.53
CA LYS A 165 4.97 -6.32 -16.35
C LYS A 165 4.79 -5.03 -17.14
N GLU A 166 4.78 -5.15 -18.47
CA GLU A 166 4.45 -4.04 -19.36
C GLU A 166 3.08 -3.44 -19.02
N GLY A 167 3.01 -2.10 -18.99
CA GLY A 167 1.81 -1.35 -18.58
C GLY A 167 1.47 -1.44 -17.09
N GLY A 168 2.20 -2.22 -16.29
CA GLY A 168 2.01 -2.26 -14.83
C GLY A 168 2.59 -1.01 -14.16
N VAL A 169 1.93 -0.56 -13.09
CA VAL A 169 2.40 0.55 -12.25
C VAL A 169 2.72 0.04 -10.85
N CYS A 170 3.87 0.49 -10.32
CA CYS A 170 4.32 0.21 -8.97
C CYS A 170 4.36 1.50 -8.15
N PHE A 171 4.21 1.36 -6.84
CA PHE A 171 4.19 2.45 -5.87
C PHE A 171 5.17 2.15 -4.74
N LEU A 172 6.07 3.08 -4.48
CA LEU A 172 6.94 3.09 -3.30
C LEU A 172 6.30 4.00 -2.26
N PHE A 173 5.70 3.43 -1.23
CA PHE A 173 5.16 4.18 -0.11
C PHE A 173 6.24 4.51 0.91
N PHE A 174 6.26 5.77 1.34
CA PHE A 174 6.99 6.22 2.52
C PHE A 174 6.18 5.88 3.77
N GLU A 175 6.81 5.88 4.94
CA GLU A 175 6.18 5.49 6.21
C GLU A 175 4.84 6.21 6.46
N ASN A 176 4.79 7.53 6.28
CA ASN A 176 3.56 8.29 6.51
C ASN A 176 2.46 7.96 5.50
N GLY A 177 2.81 7.75 4.23
CA GLY A 177 1.85 7.34 3.22
C GLY A 177 1.36 5.91 3.42
N PHE A 178 2.24 5.00 3.83
CA PHE A 178 1.87 3.63 4.17
C PHE A 178 0.84 3.59 5.31
N LYS A 179 1.02 4.46 6.31
CA LYS A 179 0.08 4.62 7.43
C LYS A 179 -1.28 5.17 7.02
N LYS A 180 -1.47 5.63 5.78
CA LYS A 180 -2.79 5.99 5.22
C LYS A 180 -3.51 4.81 4.57
N LEU A 181 -2.88 3.64 4.49
CA LEU A 181 -3.47 2.46 3.86
C LEU A 181 -4.25 1.63 4.87
N SER A 182 -5.41 1.14 4.43
CA SER A 182 -6.18 0.10 5.11
C SER A 182 -6.32 -1.12 4.21
N LEU A 183 -6.58 -2.27 4.81
CA LEU A 183 -6.71 -3.54 4.10
C LEU A 183 -8.15 -3.79 3.73
N ARG A 184 -8.37 -4.13 2.46
CA ARG A 184 -9.61 -4.74 2.00
C ARG A 184 -9.58 -6.24 2.20
N GLU A 185 -8.48 -6.89 1.82
CA GLU A 185 -8.35 -8.35 1.87
C GLU A 185 -6.89 -8.76 2.05
N VAL A 186 -6.67 -9.84 2.80
CA VAL A 186 -5.41 -10.60 2.76
C VAL A 186 -5.71 -12.03 2.34
N SER A 187 -5.08 -12.50 1.25
CA SER A 187 -5.26 -13.85 0.74
C SER A 187 -3.98 -14.66 0.76
N LEU A 188 -4.07 -15.87 1.31
CA LEU A 188 -3.03 -16.88 1.32
C LEU A 188 -3.31 -17.89 0.20
N ARG A 189 -2.30 -18.16 -0.61
CA ARG A 189 -2.29 -19.25 -1.59
C ARG A 189 -1.06 -20.12 -1.38
N LEU A 190 -1.24 -21.38 -1.00
CA LEU A 190 -0.17 -22.36 -0.88
C LEU A 190 -0.09 -23.20 -2.16
N GLY A 191 0.40 -22.59 -3.24
CA GLY A 191 0.38 -23.16 -4.58
C GLY A 191 1.27 -24.38 -4.78
N ASP A 192 2.30 -24.56 -3.95
CA ASP A 192 3.23 -25.70 -4.05
C ASP A 192 2.79 -26.88 -3.16
N LYS A 193 1.79 -26.70 -2.29
CA LYS A 193 1.23 -27.78 -1.47
C LYS A 193 0.15 -28.54 -2.23
N LYS A 194 0.13 -29.88 -2.08
CA LYS A 194 -0.94 -30.74 -2.62
C LYS A 194 -2.31 -30.25 -2.12
N GLY A 195 -3.29 -30.15 -3.03
CA GLY A 195 -4.65 -29.71 -2.73
C GLY A 195 -4.94 -28.22 -2.95
N LYS A 196 -3.97 -27.39 -3.38
CA LYS A 196 -4.15 -25.96 -3.67
C LYS A 196 -4.83 -25.20 -2.53
N ASN A 197 -4.29 -25.32 -1.32
CA ASN A 197 -4.85 -24.69 -0.11
C ASN A 197 -4.84 -23.16 -0.25
N THR A 198 -6.01 -22.56 -0.14
CA THR A 198 -6.19 -21.10 -0.14
C THR A 198 -7.01 -20.67 1.07
N ALA A 199 -6.78 -19.46 1.53
CA ALA A 199 -7.62 -18.80 2.50
C ALA A 199 -7.58 -17.29 2.32
N LYS A 200 -8.58 -16.60 2.87
CA LYS A 200 -8.64 -15.15 2.83
C LYS A 200 -9.23 -14.61 4.13
N VAL A 201 -8.81 -13.41 4.46
CA VAL A 201 -9.36 -12.58 5.53
C VAL A 201 -9.83 -11.28 4.88
N ILE A 202 -11.14 -11.05 4.91
CA ILE A 202 -11.76 -9.84 4.35
C ILE A 202 -11.81 -8.81 5.48
N CYS A 203 -11.13 -7.68 5.29
CA CYS A 203 -10.98 -6.62 6.28
C CYS A 203 -11.84 -5.38 5.99
N ALA A 204 -12.30 -5.24 4.74
CA ALA A 204 -13.33 -4.27 4.37
C ALA A 204 -14.22 -4.84 3.25
N SER A 205 -15.47 -4.38 3.19
CA SER A 205 -16.48 -4.90 2.26
C SER A 205 -17.21 -3.77 1.51
N GLY A 206 -17.86 -4.13 0.40
CA GLY A 206 -18.57 -3.16 -0.45
C GLY A 206 -17.65 -2.38 -1.39
N SER A 207 -18.24 -1.45 -2.14
CA SER A 207 -17.50 -0.44 -2.93
C SER A 207 -16.88 0.64 -2.04
N ASP A 208 -17.52 0.91 -0.90
CA ASP A 208 -17.20 2.06 -0.05
C ASP A 208 -16.22 1.71 1.08
N TYR A 209 -15.70 0.48 1.05
CA TYR A 209 -14.76 -0.07 2.03
C TYR A 209 -15.27 -0.02 3.48
N ILE A 210 -16.49 -0.50 3.70
CA ILE A 210 -17.05 -0.64 5.06
C ILE A 210 -16.11 -1.51 5.89
N PRO A 211 -15.50 -0.99 6.96
CA PRO A 211 -14.43 -1.67 7.67
C PRO A 211 -14.98 -2.80 8.54
N ALA A 212 -14.17 -3.84 8.70
CA ALA A 212 -14.40 -4.92 9.65
C ALA A 212 -13.18 -5.02 10.57
N LEU A 213 -13.05 -4.08 11.51
CA LEU A 213 -11.82 -3.85 12.28
C LEU A 213 -11.26 -5.10 12.97
N SER A 214 -12.12 -5.92 13.58
CA SER A 214 -11.70 -7.16 14.24
C SER A 214 -11.02 -8.14 13.29
N ARG A 215 -11.22 -8.03 11.98
CA ARG A 215 -10.64 -8.94 10.98
C ARG A 215 -9.11 -8.89 10.92
N TYR A 216 -8.52 -7.79 11.34
CA TYR A 216 -7.07 -7.65 11.43
C TYR A 216 -6.42 -8.57 12.48
N GLY A 217 -7.18 -9.03 13.48
CA GLY A 217 -6.71 -10.00 14.49
C GLY A 217 -6.72 -11.45 14.01
N TYR A 218 -7.23 -11.73 12.80
CA TYR A 218 -7.16 -13.08 12.25
C TYR A 218 -5.75 -13.42 11.79
N TYR A 219 -5.37 -14.68 11.90
CA TYR A 219 -4.10 -15.19 11.42
C TYR A 219 -4.28 -16.49 10.63
N PHE A 220 -3.32 -16.75 9.76
CA PHE A 220 -3.24 -18.03 9.07
C PHE A 220 -2.55 -19.06 9.97
N SER A 221 -3.09 -20.27 9.98
CA SER A 221 -2.53 -21.46 10.62
C SER A 221 -2.26 -22.54 9.54
N PRO A 222 -1.51 -23.61 9.86
CA PRO A 222 -1.11 -24.60 8.88
C PRO A 222 -2.27 -25.12 8.02
N ILE A 223 -1.95 -25.43 6.76
CA ILE A 223 -2.93 -25.89 5.75
C ILE A 223 -3.96 -24.79 5.42
N ALA A 224 -3.50 -23.52 5.43
CA ALA A 224 -4.32 -22.34 5.12
C ALA A 224 -5.61 -22.24 5.97
N LYS A 225 -5.60 -22.74 7.20
CA LYS A 225 -6.71 -22.51 8.13
C LYS A 225 -6.65 -21.08 8.66
N VAL A 226 -7.78 -20.51 9.00
CA VAL A 226 -7.89 -19.17 9.57
C VAL A 226 -8.32 -19.29 11.03
N LYS A 227 -7.62 -18.60 11.92
CA LYS A 227 -7.91 -18.51 13.35
C LYS A 227 -7.88 -17.06 13.79
N TYR A 228 -8.30 -16.80 15.02
CA TYR A 228 -8.40 -15.47 15.59
C TYR A 228 -7.56 -15.35 16.86
N ASP A 229 -6.95 -14.18 17.06
CA ASP A 229 -6.29 -13.79 18.30
C ASP A 229 -7.21 -12.84 19.07
N ASP A 230 -7.78 -13.34 20.18
CA ASP A 230 -8.74 -12.61 21.00
C ASP A 230 -8.13 -11.37 21.65
N SER A 231 -6.80 -11.32 21.82
CA SER A 231 -6.12 -10.15 22.38
C SER A 231 -6.06 -8.95 21.43
N TYR A 232 -6.35 -9.16 20.13
CA TYR A 232 -6.27 -8.09 19.13
C TYR A 232 -7.22 -6.92 19.42
N ILE A 233 -8.40 -7.16 19.99
CA ILE A 233 -9.35 -6.09 20.31
C ILE A 233 -8.85 -5.16 21.42
N GLU A 234 -7.83 -5.57 22.17
CA GLU A 234 -7.21 -4.78 23.23
C GLU A 234 -5.98 -4.01 22.72
N SER A 235 -5.62 -4.19 21.45
CA SER A 235 -4.47 -3.52 20.84
C SER A 235 -4.71 -2.04 20.58
N ASP A 236 -3.64 -1.24 20.64
CA ASP A 236 -3.67 0.18 20.29
C ASP A 236 -4.20 0.41 18.86
N GLU A 237 -3.83 -0.45 17.89
CA GLU A 237 -4.34 -0.35 16.52
C GLU A 237 -5.86 -0.46 16.48
N TYR A 238 -6.43 -1.47 17.14
CA TYR A 238 -7.88 -1.69 17.14
C TYR A 238 -8.59 -0.52 17.82
N ILE A 239 -8.13 -0.11 19.00
CA ILE A 239 -8.75 0.97 19.79
C ILE A 239 -8.73 2.28 19.00
N LEU A 240 -7.59 2.65 18.41
CA LEU A 240 -7.46 3.88 17.62
C LEU A 240 -8.35 3.86 16.38
N ARG A 241 -8.34 2.75 15.62
CA ARG A 241 -9.21 2.61 14.44
C ARG A 241 -10.69 2.69 14.81
N LYS A 242 -11.07 2.09 15.95
CA LYS A 242 -12.45 2.09 16.44
C LYS A 242 -12.92 3.49 16.83
N GLN A 243 -12.06 4.28 17.48
CA GLN A 243 -12.35 5.68 17.78
C GLN A 243 -12.62 6.52 16.52
N VAL A 244 -11.84 6.30 15.45
CA VAL A 244 -12.04 7.01 14.18
C VAL A 244 -13.33 6.57 13.47
N GLU A 245 -13.63 5.27 13.47
CA GLU A 245 -14.88 4.72 12.94
C GLU A 245 -16.10 5.33 13.66
N ASP A 246 -16.08 5.33 15.00
CA ASP A 246 -17.19 5.84 15.82
C ASP A 246 -17.39 7.35 15.62
N TYR A 247 -16.30 8.12 15.58
CA TYR A 247 -16.35 9.55 15.26
C TYR A 247 -16.94 9.81 13.87
N SER A 248 -16.58 8.99 12.87
CA SER A 248 -17.11 9.10 11.51
C SER A 248 -18.61 8.81 11.47
N HIS A 249 -19.07 7.77 12.17
CA HIS A 249 -20.49 7.47 12.31
C HIS A 249 -21.28 8.60 12.99
N GLU A 250 -20.76 9.17 14.08
CA GLU A 250 -21.40 10.32 14.73
C GLU A 250 -21.57 11.50 13.78
N LYS A 251 -20.54 11.82 13.00
CA LYS A 251 -20.56 12.91 12.03
C LYS A 251 -21.60 12.67 10.93
N ILE A 252 -21.74 11.43 10.46
CA ILE A 252 -22.74 11.04 9.47
C ILE A 252 -24.15 11.22 10.05
N VAL A 253 -24.41 10.69 11.25
CA VAL A 253 -25.73 10.80 11.92
C VAL A 253 -26.12 12.26 12.14
N ARG A 254 -25.18 13.11 12.59
CA ARG A 254 -25.42 14.55 12.78
C ARG A 254 -25.77 15.28 11.49
N ARG A 255 -25.25 14.85 10.34
CA ARG A 255 -25.54 15.45 9.03
C ARG A 255 -26.87 15.02 8.43
N MET A 256 -27.41 13.88 8.87
CA MET A 256 -28.69 13.34 8.42
C MET A 256 -29.88 13.86 9.24
N ARG A 257 -29.62 14.61 10.31
CA ARG A 257 -30.62 15.31 11.14
C ARG A 257 -30.72 16.76 10.70
#